data_AF-A0A8I1UEW9-F1
#
_entry.id   AF-A0A8I1UEW9-F1
#
_cell.length_a   1.000
_cell.length_b   1.000
_cell.length_c   1.000
_cell.angle_alpha   90.00
_cell.angle_beta   90.00
_cell.angle_gamma   90.00
#
_symmetry.space_group_name_H-M   'P 1'
#
loop_
_entity.id
_entity.type
_entity.pdbx_description
1 polymer ?
#
loop_
_entity_poly.entity_id
_entity_poly.type
_entity_poly.pdbx_seq_one_letter_code
_entity_poly.pdbx_strand_id
1 'polypeptide(L)' 'MDSTFWLLLILAFTMASVAWHAHRIGNERRDVAALGVIAGMLGLGSGLAAIL' A
#
# COMPACT_ATOMS: atom_id res chain seq x y z
N MET A 1 3.44 -9.77 -17.40
CA MET A 1 3.12 -9.32 -16.03
C MET A 1 2.25 -10.38 -15.39
N ASP A 2 2.74 -11.01 -14.33
CA ASP A 2 2.10 -12.17 -13.73
C ASP A 2 0.93 -11.78 -12.80
N SER A 3 0.05 -12.73 -12.49
CA SER A 3 -1.09 -12.52 -11.57
C SER A 3 -0.65 -11.97 -10.22
N THR A 4 0.54 -12.36 -9.74
CA THR A 4 1.15 -11.87 -8.50
C THR A 4 1.41 -10.37 -8.52
N PHE A 5 1.85 -9.80 -9.65
CA PHE A 5 2.05 -8.36 -9.79
C PHE A 5 0.74 -7.60 -9.57
N TRP A 6 -0.34 -8.05 -10.21
CA TRP A 6 -1.65 -7.42 -10.07
C TRP A 6 -2.21 -7.52 -8.65
N LEU A 7 -2.01 -8.66 -7.98
CA LEU A 7 -2.40 -8.85 -6.58
C LEU A 7 -1.67 -7.89 -5.65
N LEU A 8 -0.36 -7.72 -5.82
CA LEU A 8 0.44 -6.81 -5.00
C LEU A 8 0.07 -5.34 -5.27
N LEU A 9 -0.22 -4.98 -6.51
CA LEU A 9 -0.68 -3.64 -6.88
C LEU A 9 -2.02 -3.29 -6.24
N ILE A 10 -3.00 -4.21 -6.31
CA ILE A 10 -4.33 -4.03 -5.71
C ILE A 10 -4.21 -3.96 -4.18
N LEU A 11 -3.36 -4.80 -3.58
CA LEU A 11 -3.11 -4.79 -2.15
C LEU A 11 -2.48 -3.47 -1.68
N ALA A 12 -1.49 -2.95 -2.42
CA ALA A 12 -0.86 -1.67 -2.14
C ALA A 12 -1.88 -0.52 -2.19
N PHE A 13 -2.72 -0.48 -3.23
CA PHE A 13 -3.76 0.53 -3.38
C PHE A 13 -4.82 0.46 -2.26
N THR A 14 -5.20 -0.76 -1.87
CA THR A 14 -6.14 -0.98 -0.77
C THR A 14 -5.56 -0.51 0.55
N MET A 15 -4.31 -0.85 0.86
CA MET A 15 -3.63 -0.39 2.07
C MET A 15 -3.47 1.12 2.12
N ALA A 16 -3.13 1.76 0.99
CA ALA A 16 -3.08 3.22 0.90
C ALA A 16 -4.46 3.87 1.15
N SER A 17 -5.52 3.28 0.59
CA SER A 17 -6.90 3.74 0.80
C SER A 17 -7.33 3.60 2.27
N VAL A 18 -7.01 2.46 2.89
CA VAL A 18 -7.28 2.23 4.32
C VAL A 18 -6.49 3.20 5.20
N ALA A 19 -5.20 3.43 4.91
CA ALA A 19 -4.38 4.43 5.61
C ALA A 19 -4.98 5.83 5.50
N TRP A 20 -5.45 6.22 4.30
CA TRP A 20 -6.13 7.49 4.06
C TRP A 20 -7.44 7.62 4.85
N HIS A 21 -8.28 6.58 4.83
CA HIS A 21 -9.52 6.57 5.61
C HIS A 21 -9.24 6.62 7.11
N ALA A 22 -8.24 5.86 7.60
CA ALA A 22 -7.81 5.85 8.99
C ALA A 22 -7.29 7.24 9.42
N HIS A 23 -6.55 7.93 8.55
CA HIS A 23 -6.14 9.30 8.78
C HIS A 23 -7.34 10.25 8.91
N ARG A 24 -8.33 10.10 8.02
CA ARG A 24 -9.52 10.96 7.98
C ARG A 24 -10.43 10.80 9.21
N ILE A 25 -10.55 9.60 9.76
CA ILE A 25 -11.38 9.32 10.95
C ILE A 25 -10.67 9.68 12.26
N GLY A 26 -9.43 10.18 12.20
CA GLY A 26 -8.65 10.56 13.39
C GLY A 26 -8.08 9.36 14.14
N ASN A 27 -7.81 8.24 13.44
CA ASN A 27 -7.17 7.07 14.05
C ASN A 27 -5.76 7.42 14.57
N GLU A 28 -5.21 6.55 15.41
CA GLU A 28 -3.87 6.74 15.95
C GLU A 28 -2.83 6.88 14.84
N ARG A 29 -2.04 7.97 14.92
CA ARG A 29 -1.06 8.32 13.86
C ARG A 29 -0.04 7.22 13.60
N ARG A 30 0.29 6.44 14.63
CA ARG A 30 1.21 5.30 14.54
C ARG A 30 0.66 4.20 13.62
N ASP A 31 -0.63 3.90 13.72
CA ASP A 31 -1.28 2.87 12.92
C ASP A 31 -1.44 3.32 11.47
N VAL A 32 -1.79 4.59 11.27
CA VAL A 32 -1.83 5.22 9.94
C VAL A 32 -0.46 5.17 9.27
N ALA A 33 0.61 5.47 10.02
CA ALA A 33 1.97 5.42 9.52
C ALA A 33 2.39 3.97 9.18
N ALA A 34 2.07 2.99 10.02
CA ALA A 34 2.36 1.58 9.75
C ALA A 34 1.67 1.10 8.47
N LEU A 35 0.38 1.42 8.29
CA LEU A 35 -0.37 1.11 7.06
C LEU A 35 0.25 1.78 5.82
N GLY A 36 0.65 3.05 5.95
CA GLY A 36 1.32 3.80 4.88
C GLY A 36 2.67 3.20 4.48
N VAL A 37 3.49 2.77 5.45
CA VAL A 37 4.79 2.11 5.17
C VAL A 37 4.58 0.79 4.44
N ILE A 38 3.61 -0.03 4.87
CA ILE A 38 3.30 -1.30 4.21
C ILE A 38 2.81 -1.06 2.78
N ALA A 39 1.90 -0.11 2.58
CA ALA A 39 1.43 0.28 1.24
C ALA A 39 2.58 0.75 0.34
N GLY A 40 3.49 1.57 0.89
CA GLY A 40 4.67 2.07 0.20
C GLY A 40 5.65 0.96 -0.21
N MET A 41 5.97 0.02 0.69
CA MET A 41 6.84 -1.12 0.37
C MET A 41 6.24 -2.01 -0.73
N LEU A 42 4.94 -2.31 -0.66
CA LEU A 42 4.24 -3.09 -1.67
C LEU A 42 4.21 -2.37 -3.03
N GLY A 43 3.93 -1.07 -3.03
CA GLY A 43 3.91 -0.25 -4.25
C GLY A 43 5.29 -0.14 -4.89
N LEU A 44 6.34 0.13 -4.10
CA LEU A 44 7.73 0.22 -4.59
C LEU A 44 8.23 -1.12 -5.12
N GLY A 45 8.00 -2.22 -4.39
CA GLY A 45 8.39 -3.55 -4.82
C GLY A 45 7.69 -3.95 -6.13
N SER A 46 6.39 -3.66 -6.26
CA SER A 46 5.64 -3.91 -7.48
C SER A 46 6.13 -3.04 -8.64
N GLY A 47 6.39 -1.76 -8.40
CA GLY A 47 6.91 -0.83 -9.41
C GLY A 47 8.29 -1.23 -9.94
N LEU A 48 9.20 -1.65 -9.05
CA LEU A 48 10.50 -2.18 -9.44
C LEU A 48 10.35 -3.47 -10.26
N ALA A 49 9.48 -4.39 -9.83
CA ALA A 49 9.21 -5.63 -10.55
C ALA A 49 8.54 -5.42 -11.91
N ALA A 50 7.92 -4.26 -12.16
CA ALA A 50 7.34 -3.94 -13.47
C ALA A 50 8.38 -3.40 -14.47
N ILE A 51 9.53 -2.92 -13.98
CA ILE A 51 10.59 -2.29 -14.79
C ILE A 51 11.75 -3.26 -15.04
N LEU A 52 11.93 -4.26 -14.18
CA LEU A 52 12.84 -5.40 -14.35
C LEU A 52 12.25 -6.46 -15.29
#